data_AF-A0A921Z5G0-F1
#
_entry.id   AF-A0A921Z5G0-F1
#
_cell.length_a   1.000
_cell.length_b   1.000
_cell.length_c   1.000
_cell.angle_alpha   90.00
_cell.angle_beta   90.00
_cell.angle_gamma   90.00
#
_symmetry.space_group_name_H-M   'P 1'
#
loop_
_entity.id
_entity.type
_entity.pdbx_description
1 polymer ?
#
loop_
_entity_poly.entity_id
_entity_poly.type
_entity_poly.pdbx_seq_one_letter_code
_entity_poly.pdbx_strand_id
1 'polypeptide(L)'
;MANSFDDLDHSDIHKIIAEMKSEPCLYDPKAQYYKNAKKRKEAYARITARVNEGATKQYTVEDIMASVKNLRQKYRQYRIQRMNKFLLYKEMPTAHKWWVMLHRFVKDEDKITQNVLTDACESKKETQRRFDHSVKLYMKAEKRYMADLSSDEDTTAEENSDDSDGEAPAAKKTKVEKNG
;
A
#
# COMPACT_ATOMS: atom_id res chain seq x y z
N MET A 1 23.99 -11.28 4.37
CA MET A 1 23.91 -9.92 3.79
C MET A 1 22.55 -9.37 4.18
N ALA A 2 22.51 -8.21 4.84
CA ALA A 2 21.25 -7.61 5.26
C ALA A 2 20.62 -6.95 4.03
N ASN A 3 19.54 -7.52 3.49
CA ASN A 3 18.77 -6.89 2.42
C ASN A 3 18.21 -5.57 2.93
N SER A 4 18.85 -4.45 2.55
CA SER A 4 18.32 -3.13 2.83
C SER A 4 17.01 -2.97 2.08
N PHE A 5 16.05 -2.30 2.69
CA PHE A 5 14.83 -1.94 1.99
C PHE A 5 15.10 -1.05 0.78
N ASP A 6 16.23 -0.33 0.78
CA ASP A 6 16.68 0.49 -0.36
C ASP A 6 17.26 -0.36 -1.50
N ASP A 7 17.47 -1.67 -1.29
CA ASP A 7 17.90 -2.65 -2.31
C ASP A 7 16.71 -3.41 -2.95
N LEU A 8 15.48 -3.09 -2.55
CA LEU A 8 14.27 -3.61 -3.18
C LEU A 8 13.85 -2.67 -4.31
N ASP A 9 13.60 -3.24 -5.48
CA ASP A 9 13.04 -2.47 -6.59
C ASP A 9 11.69 -1.87 -6.16
N HIS A 10 11.45 -0.62 -6.52
CA HIS A 10 10.21 0.10 -6.20
C HIS A 10 8.98 -0.65 -6.76
N SER A 11 9.15 -1.34 -7.90
CA SER A 11 8.12 -2.22 -8.45
C SER A 11 7.77 -3.37 -7.51
N ASP A 12 8.78 -4.04 -6.97
CA ASP A 12 8.61 -5.19 -6.07
C ASP A 12 8.03 -4.78 -4.72
N ILE A 13 8.38 -3.59 -4.20
CA ILE A 13 7.77 -3.05 -2.96
C ILE A 13 6.26 -2.86 -3.15
N HIS A 14 5.82 -2.26 -4.25
CA HIS A 14 4.39 -2.07 -4.52
C HIS A 14 3.66 -3.41 -4.64
N LYS A 15 4.29 -4.39 -5.29
CA LYS A 15 3.73 -5.74 -5.42
C LYS A 15 3.62 -6.45 -4.07
N ILE A 16 4.67 -6.39 -3.24
CA ILE A 16 4.64 -6.93 -1.87
C ILE A 16 3.51 -6.29 -1.07
N ILE A 17 3.31 -4.98 -1.16
CA ILE A 17 2.22 -4.27 -0.47
C ILE A 17 0.85 -4.74 -0.97
N ALA A 18 0.68 -4.88 -2.29
CA ALA A 18 -0.56 -5.36 -2.89
C ALA A 18 -0.88 -6.79 -2.42
N GLU A 19 0.10 -7.68 -2.43
CA GLU A 19 -0.06 -9.07 -2.00
C GLU A 19 -0.30 -9.18 -0.49
N MET A 20 0.36 -8.35 0.31
CA MET A 20 0.12 -8.28 1.74
C MET A 20 -1.35 -7.99 2.07
N LYS A 21 -2.03 -7.12 1.29
CA LYS A 21 -3.44 -6.76 1.52
C LYS A 21 -4.34 -8.00 1.58
N SER A 22 -4.04 -9.03 0.78
CA SER A 22 -4.77 -10.29 0.71
C SER A 22 -4.57 -11.22 1.92
N GLU A 23 -3.60 -10.94 2.79
CA GLU A 23 -3.26 -11.76 3.96
C GLU A 23 -3.37 -10.96 5.28
N PRO A 24 -4.60 -10.64 5.76
CA PRO A 24 -4.81 -9.85 6.98
C PRO A 24 -4.12 -10.41 8.23
N CYS A 25 -3.93 -11.72 8.32
CA CYS A 25 -3.22 -12.36 9.43
C CYS A 25 -1.78 -11.87 9.62
N LEU A 26 -1.21 -11.20 8.61
CA LEU A 26 0.10 -10.59 8.74
C LEU A 26 0.01 -9.26 9.49
N TYR A 27 -0.94 -8.39 9.18
CA TYR A 27 -0.90 -6.97 9.60
C TYR A 27 -2.03 -6.54 10.54
N ASP A 28 -3.15 -7.25 10.60
CA ASP A 28 -4.28 -6.91 11.45
C ASP A 28 -4.29 -7.79 12.72
N PRO A 29 -4.09 -7.22 13.92
CA PRO A 29 -4.15 -7.95 15.19
C PRO A 29 -5.49 -8.65 15.47
N LYS A 30 -6.56 -8.19 14.82
CA LYS A 30 -7.92 -8.75 14.93
C LYS A 30 -8.17 -9.86 13.92
N ALA A 31 -7.31 -10.04 12.92
CA ALA A 31 -7.49 -11.06 11.90
C ALA A 31 -7.36 -12.46 12.48
N GLN A 32 -8.16 -13.38 11.92
CA GLN A 32 -8.04 -14.80 12.20
C GLN A 32 -6.60 -15.25 11.93
N TYR A 33 -6.05 -16.05 12.84
CA TYR A 33 -4.69 -16.56 12.75
C TYR A 33 -3.55 -15.55 12.91
N TYR A 34 -3.81 -14.28 13.28
CA TYR A 34 -2.74 -13.31 13.56
C TYR A 34 -1.71 -13.83 14.57
N LYS A 35 -2.14 -14.51 15.64
CA LYS A 35 -1.25 -15.10 16.65
C LYS A 35 -0.66 -16.46 16.23
N ASN A 36 -1.18 -17.12 15.19
CA ASN A 36 -0.75 -18.44 14.76
C ASN A 36 0.49 -18.37 13.86
N ALA A 37 1.65 -18.75 14.39
CA ALA A 37 2.93 -18.68 13.67
C ALA A 37 2.96 -19.55 12.39
N LYS A 38 2.35 -20.74 12.42
CA LYS A 38 2.30 -21.64 11.25
C LYS A 38 1.52 -21.00 10.11
N LYS A 39 0.33 -20.49 10.41
CA LYS A 39 -0.55 -19.82 9.43
C LYS A 39 0.08 -18.55 8.86
N ARG A 40 0.79 -17.76 9.67
CA ARG A 40 1.57 -16.63 9.18
C ARG A 40 2.69 -17.07 8.23
N LYS A 41 3.41 -18.15 8.54
CA LYS A 41 4.46 -18.69 7.65
C LYS A 41 3.88 -19.18 6.32
N GLU A 42 2.73 -19.86 6.35
CA GLU A 42 1.98 -20.25 5.14
C GLU A 42 1.57 -19.04 4.31
N ALA A 43 1.13 -17.94 4.95
CA ALA A 43 0.81 -16.69 4.26
C ALA A 43 2.04 -16.05 3.59
N TYR A 44 3.18 -16.02 4.27
CA TYR A 44 4.43 -15.55 3.67
C TYR A 44 4.84 -16.38 2.46
N ALA A 45 4.73 -17.72 2.53
CA ALA A 45 5.03 -18.59 1.39
C ALA A 45 4.13 -18.30 0.18
N ARG A 46 2.83 -18.05 0.40
CA ARG A 46 1.90 -17.65 -0.66
C ARG A 46 2.26 -16.31 -1.29
N ILE A 47 2.59 -15.30 -0.47
CA ILE A 47 3.05 -14.01 -0.96
C ILE A 47 4.33 -14.17 -1.77
N THR A 48 5.31 -14.93 -1.29
CA THR A 48 6.57 -15.18 -2.01
C THR A 48 6.32 -15.77 -3.39
N ALA A 49 5.45 -16.77 -3.51
CA ALA A 49 5.09 -17.35 -4.80
C ALA A 49 4.51 -16.29 -5.76
N ARG A 50 3.51 -15.53 -5.31
CA ARG A 50 2.85 -14.49 -6.12
C ARG A 50 3.77 -13.32 -6.46
N VAL A 51 4.66 -12.93 -5.55
CA VAL A 51 5.67 -11.89 -5.82
C VAL A 51 6.64 -12.38 -6.89
N ASN A 52 7.13 -13.61 -6.79
CA ASN A 52 8.06 -14.20 -7.76
C ASN A 52 7.47 -14.39 -9.15
N GLU A 53 6.14 -14.45 -9.30
CA GLU A 53 5.44 -14.44 -10.59
C GLU A 53 5.64 -13.10 -11.32
N GLY A 54 6.79 -12.91 -11.97
CA GLY A 54 7.13 -11.68 -12.69
C GLY A 54 7.97 -10.68 -11.89
N ALA A 55 8.60 -11.10 -10.78
CA ALA A 55 9.62 -10.28 -10.14
C ALA A 55 10.91 -10.26 -10.96
N THR A 56 11.65 -9.15 -10.85
CA THR A 56 12.98 -8.99 -11.47
C THR A 56 14.02 -9.90 -10.81
N LYS A 57 13.78 -10.33 -9.57
CA LYS A 57 14.59 -11.28 -8.82
C LYS A 57 13.72 -12.32 -8.10
N GLN A 58 14.30 -13.48 -7.85
CA GLN A 58 13.66 -14.52 -7.05
C GLN A 58 13.85 -14.24 -5.56
N TYR A 59 12.74 -14.22 -4.83
CA TYR A 59 12.70 -14.01 -3.40
C TYR A 59 12.52 -15.34 -2.65
N THR A 60 13.21 -15.49 -1.52
CA THR A 60 12.90 -16.53 -0.54
C THR A 60 11.75 -16.10 0.38
N VAL A 61 11.21 -17.04 1.17
CA VAL A 61 10.21 -16.71 2.20
C VAL A 61 10.82 -15.78 3.24
N GLU A 62 12.08 -16.02 3.60
CA GLU A 62 12.86 -15.23 4.54
C GLU A 62 13.06 -13.79 4.04
N ASP A 63 13.32 -13.61 2.74
CA ASP A 63 13.45 -12.28 2.14
C ASP A 63 12.16 -11.47 2.22
N ILE A 64 11.02 -12.09 1.91
CA ILE A 64 9.71 -11.44 2.02
C ILE A 64 9.39 -11.14 3.49
N MET A 65 9.66 -12.08 4.41
CA MET A 65 9.48 -11.84 5.85
C MET A 65 10.29 -10.63 6.34
N ALA A 66 11.56 -10.55 5.95
CA ALA A 66 12.43 -9.42 6.27
C ALA A 66 11.92 -8.12 5.64
N SER A 67 11.50 -8.17 4.37
CA SER A 67 10.97 -7.02 3.62
C SER A 67 9.70 -6.47 4.26
N VAL A 68 8.75 -7.33 4.65
CA VAL A 68 7.52 -6.92 5.33
C VAL A 68 7.81 -6.32 6.70
N LYS A 69 8.77 -6.88 7.45
CA LYS A 69 9.19 -6.32 8.75
C LYS A 69 9.79 -4.93 8.57
N ASN A 70 10.70 -4.78 7.61
CA ASN A 70 11.36 -3.50 7.28
C ASN A 70 10.35 -2.47 6.79
N LEU A 71 9.40 -2.87 5.94
CA LEU A 71 8.33 -2.01 5.44
C LEU A 71 7.48 -1.44 6.59
N ARG A 72 7.12 -2.25 7.58
CA ARG A 72 6.39 -1.75 8.77
C ARG A 72 7.22 -0.80 9.61
N GLN A 73 8.51 -1.07 9.76
CA GLN A 73 9.41 -0.17 10.47
C GLN A 73 9.52 1.17 9.75
N LYS A 74 9.75 1.18 8.42
CA LYS A 74 9.79 2.38 7.60
C LYS A 74 8.44 3.11 7.60
N TYR A 75 7.32 2.40 7.54
CA TYR A 75 5.98 3.00 7.68
C TYR A 75 5.83 3.79 8.98
N ARG A 76 6.24 3.21 10.11
CA ARG A 76 6.23 3.89 11.42
C ARG A 76 7.11 5.13 11.41
N GLN A 77 8.36 4.99 10.97
CA GLN A 77 9.32 6.10 10.91
C GLN A 77 8.83 7.23 10.00
N TYR A 78 8.31 6.90 8.83
CA TYR A 78 7.79 7.87 7.87
C TYR A 78 6.57 8.61 8.42
N ARG A 79 5.67 7.91 9.11
CA ARG A 79 4.51 8.53 9.78
C ARG A 79 4.95 9.50 10.88
N ILE A 80 5.96 9.15 11.68
CA ILE A 80 6.57 10.05 12.69
C ILE A 80 7.11 11.31 12.02
N GLN A 81 7.90 11.14 10.97
CA GLN A 81 8.49 12.26 10.25
C GLN A 81 7.43 13.18 9.63
N ARG A 82 6.35 12.61 9.08
CA ARG A 82 5.23 13.39 8.55
C ARG A 82 4.50 14.16 9.64
N MET A 83 4.23 13.52 10.78
CA MET A 83 3.65 14.20 11.93
C MET A 83 4.53 15.34 12.40
N ASN A 84 5.83 15.12 12.59
CA ASN A 84 6.77 16.16 13.04
C ASN A 84 6.82 17.35 12.06
N LYS A 85 6.87 17.08 10.75
CA LYS A 85 6.79 18.14 9.73
C LYS A 85 5.48 18.91 9.79
N PHE A 86 4.35 18.23 9.91
CA PHE A 86 3.05 18.88 10.07
C PHE A 86 2.99 19.73 11.35
N LEU A 87 3.57 19.26 12.45
CA LEU A 87 3.57 20.01 13.71
C LEU A 87 4.39 21.30 13.61
N LEU A 88 5.52 21.27 12.89
CA LEU A 88 6.40 22.42 12.66
C LEU A 88 5.81 23.42 11.66
N TYR A 89 5.33 22.95 10.52
CA TYR A 89 4.96 23.80 9.38
C TYR A 89 3.46 24.00 9.21
N LYS A 90 2.62 23.26 9.95
CA LYS A 90 1.15 23.22 9.83
C LYS A 90 0.63 22.82 8.44
N GLU A 91 1.51 22.30 7.59
CA GLU A 91 1.20 21.79 6.26
C GLU A 91 1.36 20.27 6.21
N MET A 92 0.46 19.60 5.50
CA MET A 92 0.51 18.15 5.35
C MET A 92 1.55 17.78 4.28
N PRO A 93 2.64 17.07 4.63
CA PRO A 93 3.65 16.71 3.64
C PRO A 93 3.08 15.72 2.64
N THR A 94 3.43 15.83 1.35
CA THR A 94 3.06 14.84 0.33
C THR A 94 3.55 13.46 0.71
N ALA A 95 2.66 12.47 0.62
CA ALA A 95 2.95 11.09 0.95
C ALA A 95 3.59 10.36 -0.24
N HIS A 96 4.53 9.47 0.06
CA HIS A 96 5.03 8.53 -0.93
C HIS A 96 3.97 7.47 -1.28
N LYS A 97 3.90 7.04 -2.55
CA LYS A 97 2.95 6.03 -3.05
C LYS A 97 2.90 4.75 -2.21
N TRP A 98 4.05 4.09 -1.97
CA TRP A 98 4.12 2.91 -1.09
C TRP A 98 3.50 3.14 0.30
N TRP A 99 3.66 4.34 0.87
CA TRP A 99 3.11 4.66 2.18
C TRP A 99 1.59 4.77 2.11
N VAL A 100 1.05 5.44 1.09
CA VAL A 100 -0.40 5.53 0.85
C VAL A 100 -1.01 4.13 0.68
N MET A 101 -0.40 3.29 -0.15
CA MET A 101 -0.87 1.92 -0.39
C MET A 101 -0.95 1.11 0.90
N LEU A 102 0.08 1.18 1.74
CA LEU A 102 0.14 0.46 3.00
C LEU A 102 -0.81 1.05 4.05
N HIS A 103 -0.92 2.38 4.11
CA HIS A 103 -1.79 3.10 5.04
C HIS A 103 -3.27 2.72 4.83
N ARG A 104 -3.69 2.45 3.59
CA ARG A 104 -5.08 2.06 3.27
C ARG A 104 -5.57 0.82 4.03
N PHE A 105 -4.69 -0.07 4.50
CA PHE A 105 -5.12 -1.31 5.18
C PHE A 105 -4.38 -1.62 6.48
N VAL A 106 -3.28 -0.93 6.80
CA VAL A 106 -2.62 -1.08 8.10
C VAL A 106 -3.41 -0.32 9.16
N LYS A 107 -4.33 -1.05 9.82
CA LYS A 107 -5.16 -0.58 10.95
C LYS A 107 -4.35 -0.47 12.24
N ASP A 108 -3.30 0.33 12.21
CA ASP A 108 -2.43 0.61 13.36
C ASP A 108 -2.53 2.10 13.74
N GLU A 109 -3.75 2.66 13.59
CA GLU A 109 -4.05 4.09 13.65
C GLU A 109 -3.67 4.72 15.00
N ASP A 110 -3.83 4.00 16.10
CA ASP A 110 -3.73 4.57 17.45
C ASP A 110 -2.42 4.22 18.19
N LYS A 111 -1.89 3.00 18.03
CA LYS A 111 -0.74 2.53 18.84
C LYS A 111 0.59 3.10 18.38
N ILE A 112 0.77 3.26 17.08
CA ILE A 112 1.99 3.87 16.53
C ILE A 112 2.10 5.32 16.98
N THR A 113 0.99 6.07 16.93
CA THR A 113 0.96 7.45 17.40
C THR A 113 1.29 7.46 18.89
N GLN A 114 0.57 6.72 19.73
CA GLN A 114 0.84 6.72 21.18
C GLN A 114 2.28 6.38 21.58
N ASN A 115 2.94 5.40 20.96
CA ASN A 115 4.32 5.05 21.33
C ASN A 115 5.34 6.15 20.97
N VAL A 116 5.09 6.89 19.89
CA VAL A 116 5.92 8.03 19.47
C VAL A 116 5.73 9.22 20.42
N LEU A 117 4.55 9.29 21.04
CA LEU A 117 4.18 10.35 21.99
C LEU A 117 4.80 10.12 23.37
N THR A 118 5.02 8.87 23.80
CA THR A 118 5.62 8.55 25.10
C THR A 118 7.10 8.96 25.18
N ASP A 119 7.86 8.77 24.11
CA ASP A 119 9.30 9.08 24.08
C ASP A 119 9.58 10.59 23.99
N ALA A 120 8.60 11.40 23.56
CA ALA A 120 8.75 12.84 23.37
C ALA A 120 8.18 13.70 24.52
N CYS A 121 7.42 13.12 25.46
CA CYS A 121 6.65 13.87 26.45
C CYS A 121 6.88 13.37 27.89
N GLU A 122 8.08 13.59 28.44
CA GLU A 122 8.36 13.39 29.88
C GLU A 122 7.98 14.60 30.76
N SER A 123 7.18 15.57 30.29
CA SER A 123 6.91 16.80 31.04
C SER A 123 5.43 17.17 31.10
N LYS A 124 4.93 17.32 32.34
CA LYS A 124 3.74 18.03 32.88
C LYS A 124 2.41 17.95 32.08
N LYS A 125 1.30 17.76 32.80
CA LYS A 125 -0.06 17.56 32.25
C LYS A 125 -0.56 18.65 31.28
N GLU A 126 -0.08 19.89 31.40
CA GLU A 126 -0.45 21.02 30.52
C GLU A 126 0.18 20.88 29.11
N THR A 127 1.45 20.46 29.06
CA THR A 127 2.16 20.13 27.82
C THR A 127 1.52 18.91 27.15
N GLN A 128 1.07 17.91 27.93
CA GLN A 128 0.30 16.78 27.41
C GLN A 128 -1.00 17.20 26.71
N ARG A 129 -1.78 18.14 27.28
CA ARG A 129 -3.06 18.58 26.67
C ARG A 129 -2.88 19.32 25.34
N ARG A 130 -1.92 20.25 25.27
CA ARG A 130 -1.58 20.98 24.02
C ARG A 130 -1.06 20.02 22.95
N PHE A 131 -0.36 18.99 23.40
CA PHE A 131 0.17 17.93 22.55
C PHE A 131 -0.93 17.00 22.03
N ASP A 132 -1.84 16.52 22.88
CA ASP A 132 -3.01 15.73 22.48
C ASP A 132 -3.87 16.50 21.45
N HIS A 133 -4.02 17.81 21.64
CA HIS A 133 -4.71 18.67 20.67
C HIS A 133 -3.99 18.69 19.31
N SER A 134 -2.67 18.84 19.31
CA SER A 134 -1.86 18.88 18.10
C SER A 134 -1.86 17.54 17.34
N VAL A 135 -1.85 16.42 18.07
CA VAL A 135 -2.03 15.08 17.51
C VAL A 135 -3.41 14.94 16.88
N LYS A 136 -4.48 15.37 17.56
CA LYS A 136 -5.84 15.35 16.99
C LYS A 136 -5.93 16.15 15.69
N LEU A 137 -5.24 17.30 15.61
CA LEU A 137 -5.16 18.09 14.38
C LEU A 137 -4.44 17.33 13.26
N TYR A 138 -3.32 16.68 13.56
CA TYR A 138 -2.61 15.84 12.59
C TYR A 138 -3.50 14.70 12.08
N MET A 139 -4.12 13.94 12.98
CA MET A 139 -4.99 12.81 12.60
C MET A 139 -6.18 13.27 11.74
N LYS A 140 -6.77 14.43 12.06
CA LYS A 140 -7.83 15.03 11.25
C LYS A 140 -7.34 15.46 9.86
N ALA A 141 -6.15 16.04 9.77
CA ALA A 141 -5.55 16.45 8.50
C ALA A 141 -5.12 15.23 7.66
N GLU A 142 -4.54 14.19 8.28
CA GLU A 142 -4.15 12.93 7.64
C GLU A 142 -5.38 12.24 7.03
N LYS A 143 -6.50 12.22 7.77
CA LYS A 143 -7.77 11.67 7.28
C LYS A 143 -8.34 12.42 6.07
N ARG A 144 -8.24 13.76 6.07
CA ARG A 144 -8.67 14.58 4.92
C ARG A 144 -7.80 14.31 3.70
N TYR A 145 -6.48 14.35 3.89
CA TYR A 145 -5.51 14.03 2.86
C TYR A 145 -5.76 12.66 2.21
N MET A 146 -6.12 11.65 3.01
CA MET A 146 -6.47 10.33 2.50
C MET A 146 -7.79 10.28 1.73
N ALA A 147 -8.78 11.08 2.14
CA ALA A 147 -10.06 11.17 1.43
C ALA A 147 -9.89 11.82 0.06
N ASP A 148 -9.09 12.90 -0.02
CA ASP A 148 -8.81 13.61 -1.27
C ASP A 148 -8.14 12.66 -2.29
N LEU A 149 -7.14 11.88 -1.84
CA LEU A 149 -6.49 10.86 -2.69
C LEU A 149 -7.41 9.70 -3.13
N SER A 150 -8.58 9.55 -2.51
CA SER A 150 -9.58 8.56 -2.92
C SER A 150 -10.58 9.12 -3.93
N SER A 151 -10.67 10.44 -4.06
CA SER A 151 -11.64 11.12 -4.94
C SER A 151 -11.16 11.19 -6.39
N ASP A 152 -9.84 11.09 -6.62
CA ASP A 152 -9.24 11.23 -7.96
C ASP A 152 -9.27 9.94 -8.81
N GLU A 153 -9.77 8.81 -8.28
CA GLU A 153 -9.84 7.53 -9.03
C GLU A 153 -11.17 7.32 -9.81
N ASP A 154 -12.05 8.34 -9.93
CA ASP A 154 -13.39 8.20 -10.55
C ASP A 154 -13.66 9.09 -11.78
N THR A 155 -12.62 9.61 -12.44
CA THR A 155 -12.76 10.39 -13.70
C THR A 155 -11.96 9.76 -14.85
N THR A 156 -12.35 8.56 -15.26
CA THR A 156 -12.19 8.09 -16.66
C THR A 156 -13.38 7.19 -17.02
N ALA A 157 -14.57 7.75 -17.02
CA ALA A 157 -15.72 7.16 -17.69
C ALA A 157 -16.48 8.29 -18.41
N GLU A 158 -16.75 8.04 -19.69
CA GLU A 158 -17.56 8.85 -20.61
C GLU A 158 -16.89 10.08 -21.26
N GLU A 159 -16.33 9.87 -22.44
CA GLU A 159 -16.91 10.49 -23.65
C GLU A 159 -17.22 9.38 -24.66
N ASN A 160 -18.51 9.24 -24.96
CA ASN A 160 -19.11 8.41 -25.99
C ASN A 160 -19.41 9.25 -27.25
N SER A 161 -19.69 8.55 -28.35
CA SER A 161 -20.31 8.97 -29.63
C SER A 161 -19.38 9.62 -30.66
N ASP A 162 -19.47 9.35 -31.97
CA ASP A 162 -20.64 8.97 -32.75
C ASP A 162 -20.26 8.33 -34.12
N ASP A 163 -21.23 7.63 -34.69
CA ASP A 163 -21.31 6.80 -35.89
C ASP A 163 -20.77 7.36 -37.21
N SER A 164 -20.34 6.44 -38.10
CA SER A 164 -20.73 6.48 -39.53
C SER A 164 -20.50 5.15 -40.25
N ASP A 165 -21.61 4.65 -40.79
CA ASP A 165 -21.84 3.45 -41.61
C ASP A 165 -20.93 3.26 -42.84
N GLY A 166 -20.80 2.00 -43.28
CA GLY A 166 -20.11 1.63 -44.51
C GLY A 166 -20.28 0.17 -44.94
N GLU A 167 -21.54 -0.24 -45.12
CA GLU A 167 -22.06 -1.12 -46.19
C GLU A 167 -21.19 -2.27 -46.78
N ALA A 168 -21.66 -3.50 -46.57
CA ALA A 168 -21.24 -4.70 -47.30
C ALA A 168 -21.79 -4.72 -48.74
N PRO A 169 -21.18 -5.50 -49.65
CA PRO A 169 -21.97 -6.62 -50.15
C PRO A 169 -21.19 -7.92 -50.38
N ALA A 170 -21.99 -8.98 -50.45
CA ALA A 170 -21.64 -10.39 -50.50
C ALA A 170 -21.27 -10.94 -51.89
N ALA A 171 -20.81 -12.21 -51.85
CA ALA A 171 -20.74 -13.23 -52.92
C ALA A 171 -19.39 -13.28 -53.69
N LYS A 172 -18.78 -14.42 -54.06
CA LYS A 172 -19.26 -15.80 -54.30
C LYS A 172 -18.16 -16.84 -54.00
N LYS A 173 -18.62 -18.08 -53.78
CA LYS A 173 -17.86 -19.35 -53.72
C LYS A 173 -17.31 -19.76 -55.09
N THR A 174 -16.13 -20.39 -55.11
CA THR A 174 -15.70 -21.48 -56.04
C THR A 174 -14.38 -22.04 -55.48
N LYS A 175 -14.35 -23.22 -54.86
CA LYS A 175 -14.29 -24.60 -55.40
C LYS A 175 -12.93 -24.96 -56.05
N VAL A 176 -12.30 -25.91 -55.37
CA VAL A 176 -11.22 -26.84 -55.73
C VAL A 176 -11.30 -27.38 -57.16
N GLU A 177 -10.17 -27.45 -57.86
CA GLU A 177 -9.87 -28.59 -58.75
C GLU A 177 -8.37 -28.81 -58.97
N LYS A 178 -7.96 -30.09 -58.87
CA LYS A 178 -6.67 -30.65 -59.25
C LYS A 178 -6.56 -30.71 -60.78
N ASN A 179 -5.32 -30.64 -61.30
CA ASN A 179 -4.69 -31.64 -62.20
C ASN A 179 -3.63 -30.98 -63.08
N GLY A 180 -2.49 -31.67 -63.24
CA GLY A 180 -1.40 -31.32 -64.16
C GLY A 180 -0.06 -31.54 -63.51
#